data_AF-A0A8J6LZ36-F1
#
_entry.id   AF-A0A8J6LZ36-F1
#
_cell.length_a   1.000
_cell.length_b   1.000
_cell.length_c   1.000
_cell.angle_alpha   90.00
_cell.angle_beta   90.00
_cell.angle_gamma   90.00
#
_symmetry.space_group_name_H-M   'P 1'
#
loop_
_entity.id
_entity.type
_entity.pdbx_description
1 polymer ?
#
loop_
_entity_poly.entity_id
_entity_poly.type
_entity_poly.pdbx_seq_one_letter_code
_entity_poly.pdbx_strand_id
1 'polypeptide(L)'
;MIKSDNRLHMVALGWALSATLASIFILCALLALALPDITVSHHWVGLFTLRAASSPIAWVEGVAGSVAFGWIAALVAAPVYNRIAEK
;
A
#
# COMPACT_ATOMS: atom_id res chain seq x y z
N MET A 1 -8.68 7.70 -30.20
CA MET A 1 -9.53 8.35 -29.17
C MET A 1 -10.02 7.26 -28.24
N ILE A 2 -9.35 7.04 -27.11
CA ILE A 2 -9.78 6.04 -26.11
C ILE A 2 -10.91 6.69 -25.34
N LYS A 3 -12.12 6.11 -25.39
CA LYS A 3 -13.23 6.53 -24.55
C LYS A 3 -12.84 6.20 -23.12
N SER A 4 -12.46 7.21 -22.34
CA SER A 4 -12.25 7.04 -20.90
C SER A 4 -13.62 6.84 -20.27
N ASP A 5 -13.99 5.61 -19.96
CA ASP A 5 -15.05 5.38 -19.00
C ASP A 5 -14.62 6.05 -17.69
N ASN A 6 -15.35 7.09 -17.26
CA ASN A 6 -15.00 7.93 -16.10
C ASN A 6 -15.16 7.19 -14.74
N ARG A 7 -15.18 5.85 -14.77
CA ARG A 7 -15.34 5.00 -13.61
C ARG A 7 -13.98 4.52 -13.15
N LEU A 8 -13.75 4.59 -11.86
CA LEU A 8 -12.57 3.98 -11.27
C LEU A 8 -12.61 2.47 -11.48
N HIS A 9 -11.61 1.95 -12.19
CA HIS A 9 -11.46 0.53 -12.44
C HIS A 9 -10.83 -0.15 -11.22
N MET A 10 -11.62 -0.97 -10.53
CA MET A 10 -11.25 -1.55 -9.23
C MET A 10 -9.95 -2.36 -9.27
N VAL A 11 -9.73 -3.16 -10.32
CA VAL A 11 -8.52 -3.98 -10.47
C VAL A 11 -7.29 -3.10 -10.67
N ALA A 12 -7.40 -2.06 -11.51
CA ALA A 12 -6.29 -1.14 -11.74
C ALA A 12 -5.95 -0.35 -10.46
N LEU A 13 -6.99 0.09 -9.74
CA LEU A 13 -6.83 0.74 -8.44
C LEU A 13 -6.17 -0.18 -7.40
N GLY A 14 -6.59 -1.44 -7.31
CA GLY A 14 -6.03 -2.42 -6.38
C GLY A 14 -4.54 -2.61 -6.57
N TRP A 15 -4.10 -2.82 -7.82
CA TRP A 15 -2.68 -2.93 -8.13
C TRP A 15 -1.91 -1.62 -7.91
N ALA A 16 -2.48 -0.47 -8.28
CA ALA A 16 -1.85 0.82 -8.04
C ALA A 16 -1.61 1.07 -6.55
N LEU A 17 -2.64 0.90 -5.72
CA LEU A 17 -2.54 1.07 -4.27
C LEU A 17 -1.57 0.06 -3.65
N SER A 18 -1.62 -1.21 -4.09
CA SER A 18 -0.68 -2.25 -3.64
C SER A 18 0.76 -1.86 -3.93
N ALA A 19 1.05 -1.41 -5.15
CA ALA A 19 2.38 -0.99 -5.57
C ALA A 19 2.85 0.25 -4.79
N THR A 20 1.98 1.23 -4.58
CA THR A 20 2.28 2.42 -3.77
C THR A 20 2.62 2.04 -2.32
N LEU A 21 1.78 1.25 -1.66
CA LEU A 21 2.02 0.83 -0.28
C LEU A 21 3.29 0.00 -0.14
N ALA A 22 3.51 -0.96 -1.04
CA ALA A 22 4.71 -1.80 -1.03
C ALA A 22 5.98 -0.96 -1.23
N SER A 23 5.93 0.03 -2.14
CA SER A 23 7.06 0.94 -2.36
C SER A 23 7.36 1.79 -1.13
N ILE A 24 6.34 2.37 -0.50
CA ILE A 24 6.53 3.15 0.73
C ILE A 24 7.07 2.25 1.85
N PHE A 25 6.52 1.05 2.03
CA PHE A 25 7.03 0.08 3.01
C PHE A 25 8.52 -0.22 2.79
N ILE A 26 8.93 -0.53 1.55
CA ILE A 26 10.32 -0.83 1.20
C ILE A 26 11.22 0.37 1.55
N LEU A 27 10.82 1.58 1.14
CA LEU A 27 11.58 2.79 1.43
C LEU A 27 11.71 3.05 2.94
N CYS A 28 10.63 2.89 3.70
CA CYS A 28 10.65 3.04 5.15
C CYS A 28 11.48 1.96 5.85
N ALA A 29 11.41 0.71 5.40
CA ALA A 29 12.20 -0.39 5.95
C ALA A 29 13.70 -0.19 5.69
N LEU A 30 14.08 0.24 4.47
CA LEU A 30 15.47 0.62 4.17
C LEU A 30 15.94 1.80 5.03
N LEU A 31 15.08 2.81 5.20
CA LEU A 31 15.40 3.97 6.03
C LEU A 31 15.58 3.59 7.50
N ALA A 32 14.75 2.69 8.04
CA ALA A 32 14.89 2.18 9.40
C ALA A 32 16.20 1.41 9.62
N LEU A 33 16.71 0.74 8.57
CA LEU A 33 18.02 0.08 8.62
C LEU A 33 19.20 1.07 8.53
N ALA A 34 19.06 2.13 7.72
CA ALA A 34 20.11 3.12 7.52
C ALA A 34 20.18 4.18 8.64
N LEU A 35 19.03 4.56 9.19
CA LEU A 35 18.85 5.65 10.15
C LEU A 35 17.89 5.19 11.27
N PRO A 36 18.39 4.44 12.27
CA PRO A 36 17.56 3.79 13.28
C PRO A 36 16.80 4.76 14.20
N ASP A 37 17.24 6.02 14.30
CA ASP A 37 16.63 7.01 15.20
C ASP A 37 15.37 7.68 14.62
N ILE A 38 15.01 7.41 13.36
CA ILE A 38 13.83 8.02 12.72
C ILE A 38 12.56 7.23 13.06
N THR A 39 11.77 7.75 14.01
CA THR A 39 10.55 7.07 14.50
C THR A 39 9.46 6.90 13.44
N VAL A 40 9.34 7.83 12.49
CA VAL A 40 8.27 7.80 11.47
C VAL A 40 8.38 6.58 10.57
N SER A 41 9.60 6.19 10.16
CA SER A 41 9.81 4.99 9.35
C SER A 41 9.43 3.72 10.10
N HIS A 42 9.67 3.69 11.41
CA HIS A 42 9.38 2.54 12.27
C HIS A 42 7.88 2.31 12.45
N HIS A 43 7.10 3.38 12.65
CA HIS A 43 5.65 3.27 12.73
C HIS A 43 5.03 2.79 11.41
N TRP A 44 5.55 3.25 10.26
CA TRP A 44 5.06 2.78 8.97
C TRP A 44 5.35 1.31 8.72
N VAL A 45 6.57 0.85 9.03
CA VAL A 45 6.95 -0.57 8.97
C VAL A 45 6.08 -1.41 9.90
N GLY A 46 5.84 -0.92 11.12
CA GLY A 46 5.00 -1.55 12.14
C GLY A 46 3.55 -1.80 11.73
N LEU A 47 3.06 -1.11 10.69
CA LEU A 47 1.70 -1.30 10.17
C LEU A 47 1.53 -2.62 9.43
N PHE A 48 2.61 -3.17 8.87
CA PHE A 48 2.57 -4.38 8.05
C PHE A 48 3.32 -5.58 8.66
N THR A 49 4.25 -5.34 9.58
CA THR A 49 4.99 -6.39 10.28
C THR A 49 5.39 -5.94 11.69
N LEU A 50 5.35 -6.86 12.65
CA LEU A 50 5.84 -6.65 14.02
C LEU A 50 7.31 -7.06 14.19
N ARG A 51 7.95 -7.54 13.12
CA ARG A 51 9.33 -8.00 13.12
C ARG A 51 10.26 -6.85 12.76
N ALA A 52 11.50 -6.91 13.25
CA ALA A 52 12.53 -5.95 12.89
C ALA A 52 12.82 -6.01 11.37
N ALA A 53 13.10 -4.85 10.77
CA ALA A 53 13.42 -4.74 9.33
C ALA A 53 14.66 -5.53 8.90
N SER A 54 15.52 -5.91 9.84
CA SER A 54 16.67 -6.80 9.61
C SER A 54 16.26 -8.25 9.36
N SER A 55 15.04 -8.64 9.71
CA SER A 55 14.51 -9.99 9.48
C SER A 55 13.98 -10.14 8.04
N PRO A 56 14.41 -11.15 7.26
CA PRO A 56 13.88 -11.40 5.92
C PRO A 56 12.36 -11.63 5.91
N ILE A 57 11.80 -12.17 7.00
CA ILE A 57 10.36 -12.42 7.13
C ILE A 57 9.58 -11.10 7.20
N ALA A 58 10.15 -10.05 7.79
CA ALA A 58 9.53 -8.72 7.85
C ALA A 58 9.23 -8.17 6.44
N TRP A 59 10.10 -8.45 5.47
CA TRP A 59 9.91 -8.02 4.08
C TRP A 59 8.79 -8.77 3.38
N VAL A 60 8.69 -10.08 3.62
CA VAL A 60 7.60 -10.90 3.06
C VAL A 60 6.26 -10.48 3.65
N GLU A 61 6.17 -10.36 4.97
CA GLU A 61 4.97 -9.86 5.67
C GLU A 61 4.60 -8.44 5.20
N GLY A 62 5.59 -7.56 5.08
CA GLY A 62 5.42 -6.18 4.64
C GLY A 62 4.84 -6.04 3.22
N VAL A 63 5.42 -6.76 2.26
CA VAL A 63 4.94 -6.74 0.86
C VAL A 63 3.58 -7.43 0.75
N ALA A 64 3.40 -8.60 1.35
CA ALA A 64 2.12 -9.31 1.32
C ALA A 64 1.00 -8.49 1.98
N GLY A 65 1.28 -7.86 3.12
CA GLY A 65 0.38 -6.93 3.80
C GLY A 65 0.05 -5.73 2.92
N SER A 66 1.05 -5.12 2.27
CA SER A 66 0.83 -3.98 1.36
C SER A 66 -0.12 -4.33 0.20
N VAL A 67 0.02 -5.53 -0.38
CA VAL A 67 -0.89 -6.02 -1.41
C VAL A 67 -2.30 -6.22 -0.85
N ALA A 68 -2.43 -6.90 0.30
CA ALA A 68 -3.72 -7.14 0.93
C ALA A 68 -4.46 -5.82 1.25
N PHE A 69 -3.78 -4.87 1.90
CA PHE A 69 -4.35 -3.57 2.24
C PHE A 69 -4.64 -2.71 1.01
N GLY A 70 -3.81 -2.77 -0.03
CA GLY A 70 -4.07 -2.09 -1.30
C GLY A 70 -5.37 -2.57 -1.95
N TRP A 71 -5.62 -3.88 -1.95
CA TRP A 71 -6.87 -4.47 -2.43
C TRP A 71 -8.07 -4.16 -1.54
N ILE A 72 -7.93 -4.22 -0.21
CA ILE A 72 -8.99 -3.82 0.73
C ILE A 72 -9.39 -2.37 0.47
N ALA A 73 -8.42 -1.46 0.35
CA ALA A 73 -8.67 -0.07 0.05
C ALA A 73 -9.37 0.10 -1.31
N ALA A 74 -8.96 -0.65 -2.33
CA ALA A 74 -9.61 -0.57 -3.65
C ALA A 74 -11.04 -1.10 -3.67
N LEU A 75 -11.31 -2.20 -2.97
CA LEU A 75 -12.65 -2.78 -2.81
C LEU A 75 -13.64 -1.81 -2.16
N VAL A 76 -13.16 -0.91 -1.30
CA VAL A 76 -13.97 0.14 -0.68
C VAL A 76 -14.03 1.39 -1.56
N ALA A 77 -12.87 1.90 -1.98
CA ALA A 77 -12.76 3.20 -2.65
C ALA A 77 -13.41 3.21 -4.05
N ALA A 78 -13.20 2.17 -4.87
CA ALA A 78 -13.75 2.13 -6.23
C ALA A 78 -15.29 2.20 -6.26
N PRO A 79 -16.06 1.35 -5.53
CA PRO A 79 -17.52 1.45 -5.54
C PRO A 79 -18.04 2.71 -4.85
N VAL A 80 -17.40 3.18 -3.77
CA VAL A 80 -17.81 4.43 -3.10
C VAL A 80 -17.63 5.63 -4.02
N TYR A 81 -16.44 5.77 -4.63
CA TYR A 81 -16.16 6.85 -5.58
C TYR A 81 -17.14 6.81 -6.75
N ASN A 82 -17.31 5.65 -7.38
CA ASN A 82 -18.19 5.51 -8.54
C ASN A 82 -19.65 5.86 -8.20
N ARG A 83 -20.15 5.50 -7.01
CA ARG A 83 -21.51 5.89 -6.58
C ARG A 83 -21.67 7.37 -6.31
N ILE A 84 -20.63 8.03 -5.81
CA ILE A 84 -20.65 9.48 -5.55
C ILE A 84 -20.55 10.26 -6.87
N ALA A 85 -19.70 9.80 -7.79
CA ALA A 85 -19.43 10.47 -9.06
C ALA A 85 -20.51 10.22 -10.15
N GLU A 86 -21.36 9.22 -9.96
CA GLU A 86 -22.51 8.94 -10.84
C GLU A 86 -23.74 9.81 -10.53
N LYS A 87 -23.75 10.49 -9.38
CA LYS A 87 -24.70 11.56 -9.05
C LYS A 87 -24.36 12.86 -9.79
#